data_AF-A0A9E7PDN6-F1
#
_entry.id   AF-A0A9E7PDN6-F1
#
_cell.length_a   1.000
_cell.length_b   1.000
_cell.length_c   1.000
_cell.angle_alpha   90.00
_cell.angle_beta   90.00
_cell.angle_gamma   90.00
#
_symmetry.space_group_name_H-M   'P 1'
#
loop_
_entity.id
_entity.type
_entity.pdbx_description
1 polymer ?
#
loop_
_entity_poly.entity_id
_entity_poly.type
_entity_poly.pdbx_seq_one_letter_code
_entity_poly.pdbx_strand_id
1 'polypeptide(L)'
;MSLSFLFRCSGPDSNTIPFGATSEKMGVFEKYNNRIYASVPSNGDYLIPEADAKTFYLPNDHYQYRQLGADQKNVYCGNILLKGVQPQKLKTIGNSYFTDGKETWYCSPMT
;
A
#
# COMPACT_ATOMS: atom_id res chain seq x y z
N MET A 1 12.04 -32.51 -24.78
CA MET A 1 12.20 -31.20 -24.09
C MET A 1 11.02 -30.34 -24.51
N SER A 2 9.99 -30.24 -23.68
CA SER A 2 8.87 -29.32 -23.90
C SER A 2 8.51 -28.77 -22.54
N LEU A 3 8.86 -27.51 -22.30
CA LEU A 3 8.50 -26.79 -21.09
C LEU A 3 7.19 -26.07 -21.39
N SER A 4 6.08 -26.74 -21.09
CA SER A 4 4.75 -26.14 -21.19
C SER A 4 4.59 -25.12 -20.08
N PHE A 5 4.79 -23.84 -20.38
CA PHE A 5 4.41 -22.76 -19.47
C PHE A 5 2.89 -22.65 -19.45
N LEU A 6 2.29 -23.06 -18.34
CA LEU A 6 0.89 -22.77 -18.04
C LEU A 6 0.78 -21.25 -17.80
N PHE A 7 0.40 -20.50 -18.84
CA PHE A 7 -0.11 -19.15 -18.65
C PHE A 7 -1.43 -19.25 -17.88
N ARG A 8 -1.39 -19.03 -16.57
CA ARG A 8 -2.58 -18.67 -15.81
C ARG A 8 -2.89 -17.22 -16.16
N CYS A 9 -3.74 -17.02 -17.16
CA CYS A 9 -4.46 -15.76 -17.30
C CYS A 9 -5.38 -15.63 -16.08
N SER A 10 -4.89 -14.97 -15.04
CA SER A 10 -5.72 -14.50 -13.96
C SER A 10 -6.81 -13.63 -14.59
N GLY A 11 -8.08 -14.01 -14.43
CA GLY A 11 -9.20 -13.24 -14.94
C GLY A 11 -9.20 -11.81 -14.38
N PRO A 12 -10.00 -10.89 -14.96
CA PRO A 12 -10.07 -9.48 -14.54
C PRO A 12 -10.41 -9.27 -13.04
N ASP A 13 -10.91 -10.31 -12.37
CA ASP A 13 -11.28 -10.31 -10.95
C ASP A 13 -10.19 -10.85 -10.01
N SER A 14 -8.97 -11.13 -10.48
CA SER A 14 -7.91 -11.56 -9.57
C SER A 14 -7.42 -10.42 -8.69
N ASN A 15 -7.38 -10.66 -7.37
CA ASN A 15 -6.76 -9.76 -6.38
C ASN A 15 -5.22 -9.83 -6.40
N THR A 16 -4.62 -10.21 -7.53
CA THR A 16 -3.19 -10.38 -7.69
C THR A 16 -2.67 -9.53 -8.84
N ILE A 17 -1.41 -9.12 -8.72
CA ILE A 17 -0.68 -8.44 -9.79
C ILE A 17 -0.01 -9.53 -10.65
N PRO A 18 -0.30 -9.63 -11.96
CA PRO A 18 0.36 -10.59 -12.83
C PRO A 18 1.87 -10.35 -12.89
N PHE A 19 2.64 -11.45 -12.97
CA PHE A 19 4.09 -11.34 -13.17
C PHE A 19 4.40 -10.57 -14.47
N GLY A 20 5.26 -9.54 -14.38
CA GLY A 20 5.63 -8.69 -15.51
C GLY A 20 4.61 -7.60 -15.87
N ALA A 21 3.55 -7.42 -15.07
CA ALA A 21 2.63 -6.31 -15.24
C ALA A 21 3.35 -4.96 -15.05
N THR A 22 2.93 -3.96 -15.82
CA THR A 22 3.34 -2.57 -15.58
C THR A 22 2.52 -1.99 -14.45
N SER A 23 3.20 -1.53 -13.40
CA SER A 23 2.62 -0.98 -12.19
C SER A 23 3.46 0.21 -11.69
N GLU A 24 2.87 1.00 -10.80
CA GLU A 24 3.53 2.14 -10.17
C GLU A 24 3.84 1.79 -8.70
N LYS A 25 5.13 1.83 -8.32
CA LYS A 25 5.57 1.53 -6.95
C LYS A 25 5.69 2.80 -6.11
N MET A 26 5.16 2.76 -4.89
CA MET A 26 5.17 3.84 -3.91
C MET A 26 5.48 3.24 -2.53
N GLY A 27 6.75 3.23 -2.13
CA GLY A 27 7.13 2.61 -0.86
C GLY A 27 6.86 1.11 -0.85
N VAL A 28 6.07 0.62 0.10
CA VAL A 28 5.58 -0.79 0.11
C VAL A 28 4.32 -0.98 -0.74
N PHE A 29 3.76 0.09 -1.29
CA PHE A 29 2.54 0.05 -2.06
C PHE A 29 2.82 -0.08 -3.56
N GLU A 30 1.88 -0.71 -4.25
CA GLU A 30 1.92 -0.86 -5.70
C GLU A 30 0.54 -0.55 -6.27
N LYS A 31 0.50 0.35 -7.24
CA LYS A 31 -0.72 0.72 -7.95
C LYS A 31 -0.76 -0.02 -9.28
N TYR A 32 -1.80 -0.83 -9.44
CA TYR A 32 -2.03 -1.62 -10.65
C TYR A 32 -3.52 -1.63 -10.97
N ASN A 33 -3.87 -1.40 -12.23
CA ASN A 33 -5.26 -1.43 -12.72
C ASN A 33 -6.26 -0.63 -11.84
N ASN A 34 -5.87 0.60 -11.46
CA ASN A 34 -6.66 1.48 -10.57
C ASN A 34 -7.03 0.86 -9.21
N ARG A 35 -6.17 -0.01 -8.68
CA ARG A 35 -6.23 -0.60 -7.35
C ARG A 35 -4.90 -0.38 -6.64
N ILE A 36 -4.95 -0.34 -5.31
CA ILE A 36 -3.75 -0.24 -4.46
C ILE A 36 -3.51 -1.59 -3.79
N TYR A 37 -2.27 -2.03 -3.85
CA TYR A 37 -1.77 -3.22 -3.19
C TYR A 37 -0.69 -2.80 -2.20
N ALA A 38 -0.53 -3.53 -1.10
CA ALA A 38 0.62 -3.40 -0.21
C ALA A 38 1.40 -4.71 -0.17
N SER A 39 2.71 -4.61 -0.30
CA SER A 39 3.62 -5.74 -0.19
C SER A 39 3.82 -6.11 1.28
N VAL A 40 3.48 -7.35 1.62
CA VAL A 40 3.70 -7.94 2.94
C VAL A 40 4.86 -8.92 2.82
N PRO A 41 6.01 -8.64 3.44
CA PRO A 41 7.19 -9.50 3.37
C PRO A 41 6.90 -10.96 3.66
N SER A 42 7.50 -11.82 2.82
CA SER A 42 7.28 -13.28 2.80
C SER A 42 5.86 -13.75 2.49
N ASN A 43 4.89 -12.84 2.27
CA ASN A 43 3.48 -13.18 2.10
C ASN A 43 2.88 -12.63 0.79
N GLY A 44 3.60 -11.75 0.09
CA GLY A 44 3.22 -11.21 -1.23
C GLY A 44 2.37 -9.94 -1.14
N ASP A 45 1.76 -9.57 -2.26
CA ASP A 45 1.00 -8.32 -2.38
C ASP A 45 -0.48 -8.51 -2.05
N TYR A 46 -0.99 -7.68 -1.15
CA TYR A 46 -2.36 -7.70 -0.67
C TYR A 46 -3.14 -6.50 -1.22
N LEU A 47 -4.27 -6.76 -1.87
CA LEU A 47 -5.20 -5.72 -2.29
C LEU A 47 -5.75 -4.97 -1.07
N ILE A 48 -5.78 -3.64 -1.14
CA ILE A 48 -6.44 -2.76 -0.17
C ILE A 48 -7.75 -2.27 -0.82
N PRO A 49 -8.89 -2.95 -0.60
CA PRO A 49 -10.13 -2.64 -1.31
C PRO A 49 -10.71 -1.26 -0.97
N GLU A 50 -10.39 -0.71 0.21
CA GLU A 50 -10.86 0.61 0.65
C GLU A 50 -10.06 1.77 0.05
N ALA A 51 -8.89 1.50 -0.54
CA ALA A 51 -7.99 2.51 -1.05
C ALA A 51 -8.46 3.11 -2.37
N ASP A 52 -8.58 4.44 -2.40
CA ASP A 52 -8.81 5.18 -3.64
C ASP A 52 -7.52 5.39 -4.41
N ALA A 53 -7.27 4.54 -5.41
CA ALA A 53 -6.07 4.60 -6.24
C ALA A 53 -5.87 5.93 -6.99
N LYS A 54 -6.92 6.73 -7.20
CA LYS A 54 -6.80 8.03 -7.88
C LYS A 54 -6.18 9.09 -7.00
N THR A 55 -6.49 9.07 -5.71
CA THR A 55 -6.04 10.06 -4.74
C THR A 55 -4.95 9.54 -3.80
N PHE A 56 -4.52 8.29 -3.97
CA PHE A 56 -3.51 7.66 -3.14
C PHE A 56 -2.14 8.36 -3.23
N TYR A 57 -1.48 8.54 -2.09
CA TYR A 57 -0.17 9.17 -1.98
C TYR A 57 0.60 8.64 -0.75
N LEU A 58 1.91 8.87 -0.75
CA LEU A 58 2.75 8.72 0.45
C LEU A 58 2.80 10.05 1.20
N PRO A 59 2.40 10.11 2.49
CA PRO A 59 2.55 11.33 3.29
C PRO A 59 4.01 11.78 3.44
N ASN A 60 4.95 10.85 3.35
CA ASN A 60 6.39 11.10 3.39
C ASN A 60 7.11 9.97 2.63
N ASP A 61 8.02 10.31 1.72
CA ASP A 61 8.74 9.35 0.86
C ASP A 61 10.01 8.76 1.52
N HIS A 62 10.40 9.30 2.68
CA HIS A 62 11.56 8.84 3.43
C HIS A 62 11.41 7.37 3.83
N TYR A 63 12.52 6.62 3.84
CA TYR A 63 12.49 5.15 4.00
C TYR A 63 11.76 4.67 5.25
N GLN A 64 11.75 5.47 6.31
CA GLN A 64 11.06 5.19 7.58
C GLN A 64 9.53 5.26 7.50
N TYR A 65 8.95 5.75 6.39
CA TYR A 65 7.50 5.92 6.22
C TYR A 65 6.95 5.27 4.96
N ARG A 66 7.73 4.43 4.27
CA ARG A 66 7.30 3.79 3.01
C ARG A 66 6.09 2.87 3.17
N GLN A 67 5.81 2.45 4.39
CA GLN A 67 4.64 1.70 4.82
C GLN A 67 3.41 2.58 5.13
N LEU A 68 3.58 3.90 5.25
CA LEU A 68 2.50 4.83 5.52
C LEU A 68 1.95 5.35 4.20
N GLY A 69 0.71 5.01 3.92
CA GLY A 69 -0.04 5.48 2.75
C GLY A 69 -1.27 6.25 3.17
N ALA A 70 -1.77 7.11 2.30
CA ALA A 70 -3.05 7.79 2.52
C ALA A 70 -3.76 8.01 1.19
N ASP A 71 -5.08 8.15 1.25
CA ASP A 71 -5.90 8.70 0.18
C ASP A 71 -6.70 9.90 0.72
N GLN A 72 -7.64 10.44 -0.06
CA GLN A 72 -8.41 11.60 0.36
C GLN A 72 -9.20 11.39 1.68
N LYS A 73 -9.52 10.15 2.04
CA LYS A 73 -10.41 9.81 3.17
C LYS A 73 -9.74 8.94 4.24
N ASN A 74 -8.78 8.12 3.86
CA ASN A 74 -8.27 7.03 4.67
C ASN A 74 -6.74 7.08 4.81
N VAL A 75 -6.26 6.47 5.89
CA VAL A 75 -4.83 6.31 6.19
C VAL A 75 -4.52 4.82 6.34
N TYR A 76 -3.38 4.39 5.82
CA TYR A 76 -2.97 2.99 5.75
C TYR A 76 -1.58 2.79 6.34
N CYS A 77 -1.42 1.69 7.08
CA CYS A 77 -0.13 1.14 7.47
C CYS A 77 0.04 -0.23 6.81
N GLY A 78 0.82 -0.28 5.73
CA GLY A 78 0.86 -1.43 4.84
C GLY A 78 -0.55 -1.74 4.32
N ASN A 79 -1.00 -2.98 4.46
CA ASN A 79 -2.34 -3.41 4.06
C ASN A 79 -3.45 -3.11 5.10
N ILE A 80 -3.14 -2.38 6.18
CA ILE A 80 -4.09 -2.13 7.28
C ILE A 80 -4.67 -0.72 7.18
N LEU A 81 -6.00 -0.62 7.07
CA LEU A 81 -6.74 0.64 7.20
C LEU A 81 -6.79 1.11 8.66
N LEU A 82 -6.41 2.36 8.91
CA LEU A 82 -6.49 3.00 10.21
C LEU A 82 -7.78 3.82 10.35
N LYS A 83 -8.71 3.31 11.16
CA LYS A 83 -10.01 3.95 11.37
C LYS A 83 -9.88 5.22 12.20
N GLY A 84 -10.58 6.28 11.78
CA GLY A 84 -10.70 7.54 12.53
C GLY A 84 -9.54 8.53 12.35
N VAL A 85 -8.49 8.16 11.61
CA VAL A 85 -7.37 9.05 11.32
C VAL A 85 -7.73 9.93 10.11
N GLN A 86 -7.60 11.25 10.25
CA GLN A 86 -7.90 12.20 9.19
C GLN A 86 -6.65 12.45 8.33
N PRO A 87 -6.64 12.09 7.03
CA PRO A 87 -5.44 12.25 6.17
C PRO A 87 -4.89 13.68 6.14
N GLN A 88 -5.78 14.68 6.18
CA GLN A 88 -5.43 16.11 6.14
C GLN A 88 -4.65 16.60 7.37
N LYS A 89 -4.67 15.85 8.47
CA LYS A 89 -3.98 16.20 9.72
C LYS A 89 -2.70 15.41 9.94
N LEU A 90 -2.38 14.47 9.05
CA LEU A 90 -1.22 13.61 9.18
C LEU A 90 0.08 14.41 9.23
N LYS A 91 0.91 14.09 10.22
CA LYS A 91 2.28 14.58 10.35
C LYS A 91 3.19 13.45 10.78
N THR A 92 4.24 13.21 10.01
CA THR A 92 5.32 12.29 10.41
C THR A 92 6.25 12.98 11.42
N ILE A 93 6.61 12.30 12.50
CA ILE A 93 7.33 12.91 13.65
C ILE A 93 8.67 12.25 14.00
N GLY A 94 9.15 11.31 13.19
CA GLY A 94 10.43 10.60 13.34
C GLY A 94 10.24 9.13 13.65
N ASN A 95 11.25 8.30 13.33
CA ASN A 95 11.31 6.90 13.75
C ASN A 95 10.07 6.07 13.39
N SER A 96 9.48 6.31 12.22
CA SER A 96 8.26 5.63 11.75
C SER A 96 6.98 5.95 12.55
N TYR A 97 7.02 6.98 13.39
CA TYR A 97 5.85 7.51 14.07
C TYR A 97 5.20 8.63 13.27
N PHE A 98 3.88 8.70 13.34
CA PHE A 98 3.08 9.80 12.82
C PHE A 98 1.92 10.12 13.76
N THR A 99 1.35 11.31 13.62
CA THR A 99 0.25 11.82 14.44
C THR A 99 -0.76 12.58 13.60
N ASP A 100 -1.99 12.68 14.08
CA ASP A 100 -3.03 13.57 13.57
C ASP A 100 -3.25 14.81 14.47
N GLY A 101 -2.37 14.98 15.48
CA GLY A 101 -2.45 16.01 16.50
C GLY A 101 -3.25 15.63 17.75
N LYS A 102 -3.94 14.49 17.75
CA LYS A 102 -4.66 13.95 18.92
C LYS A 102 -4.02 12.65 19.41
N GLU A 103 -3.73 11.75 18.49
CA GLU A 103 -3.15 10.44 18.76
C GLU A 103 -1.87 10.26 17.95
N THR A 104 -1.03 9.32 18.38
CA THR A 104 0.25 9.01 17.73
C THR A 104 0.29 7.52 17.47
N TRP A 105 0.69 7.15 16.26
CA TRP A 105 0.76 5.78 15.82
C TRP A 105 2.18 5.45 15.36
N TYR A 106 2.55 4.20 15.54
CA TYR A 106 3.75 3.61 14.97
C TYR A 106 3.36 2.75 13.77
N CYS A 107 3.97 3.04 12.61
CA CYS A 107 3.81 2.25 11.41
C CYS A 107 5.11 1.46 11.20
N SER A 108 5.10 0.13 11.34
CA SER A 108 6.37 -0.64 11.27
C SER A 108 6.99 -0.57 9.86
N PRO A 109 8.26 -0.16 9.71
CA PRO A 109 8.97 -0.22 8.43
C PRO A 109 9.40 -1.63 8.05
N MET A 110 9.31 -2.57 9.00
CA MET A 110 9.46 -4.00 8.80
C MET A 110 8.10 -4.64 9.06
N THR A 111 7.23 -4.61 8.05
CA THR A 111 6.08 -5.51 7.98
C THR A 111 6.47 -6.85 7.39
#